data_AF-A0AA43M6P3-F1
#
_entry.id   AF-A0AA43M6P3-F1
#
_cell.length_a   1.000
_cell.length_b   1.000
_cell.length_c   1.000
_cell.angle_alpha   90.00
_cell.angle_beta   90.00
_cell.angle_gamma   90.00
#
_symmetry.space_group_name_H-M   'P 1'
#
loop_
_entity.id
_entity.type
_entity.pdbx_description
1 polymer ?
#
loop_
_entity_poly.entity_id
_entity_poly.type
_entity_poly.pdbx_seq_one_letter_code
_entity_poly.pdbx_strand_id
1 'polypeptide(L)' 'MNKAMGEAAEGILEGIMCQHCGEFIDGEAPGYLRSCEDCENE' A
#
# COMPACT_ATOMS: atom_id res chain seq x y z
N MET A 1 18.76 -7.64 -8.04
CA MET A 1 17.42 -7.06 -7.78
C MET A 1 17.55 -6.14 -6.59
N ASN A 2 17.38 -4.83 -6.80
CA ASN A 2 17.56 -3.83 -5.74
C ASN A 2 16.46 -4.02 -4.69
N LYS A 3 16.86 -4.32 -3.44
CA LYS A 3 15.98 -4.69 -2.32
C LYS A 3 14.88 -3.65 -2.03
N ALA A 4 15.16 -2.36 -2.28
CA ALA A 4 14.27 -1.25 -1.97
C ALA A 4 12.97 -1.16 -2.82
N MET A 5 12.94 -1.70 -4.05
CA MET A 5 11.68 -1.74 -4.84
C MET A 5 10.76 -2.89 -4.42
N GLY A 6 11.31 -3.93 -3.77
CA GLY A 6 10.53 -5.07 -3.27
C GLY A 6 9.68 -4.65 -2.07
N GLU A 7 10.30 -3.97 -1.11
CA GLU A 7 9.67 -3.59 0.16
C GLU A 7 8.45 -2.67 -0.05
N ALA A 8 8.53 -1.75 -1.02
CA ALA A 8 7.39 -0.90 -1.37
C ALA A 8 6.28 -1.66 -2.10
N ALA A 9 6.63 -2.62 -2.96
CA ALA A 9 5.62 -3.46 -3.63
C ALA A 9 4.93 -4.42 -2.63
N GLU A 10 5.69 -4.96 -1.69
CA GLU A 10 5.20 -5.81 -0.60
C GLU A 10 4.22 -5.03 0.29
N GLY A 11 4.53 -3.79 0.65
CA GLY A 11 3.62 -2.98 1.46
C GLY A 11 2.29 -2.64 0.76
N ILE A 12 2.28 -2.50 -0.57
CA ILE A 12 1.04 -2.35 -1.34
C ILE A 12 0.22 -3.66 -1.30
N LEU A 13 0.88 -4.80 -1.52
CA LEU A 13 0.22 -6.11 -1.55
C LEU A 13 -0.32 -6.54 -0.18
N GLU A 14 0.39 -6.21 0.90
CA GLU A 14 -0.03 -6.48 2.27
C GLU A 14 -1.20 -5.60 2.71
N GLY A 15 -1.47 -4.50 2.01
CA GLY A 15 -2.54 -3.56 2.32
C GLY A 15 -2.15 -2.48 3.35
N ILE A 16 -0.86 -2.32 3.64
CA ILE A 16 -0.34 -1.26 4.52
C ILE A 16 -0.11 0.06 3.77
N MET A 17 -0.02 0.01 2.44
CA MET A 17 0.08 1.18 1.57
C MET A 17 -1.01 1.21 0.51
N CYS A 18 -1.44 2.41 0.14
CA CYS A 18 -2.42 2.65 -0.89
C CYS A 18 -1.92 2.16 -2.26
N GLN A 19 -2.74 1.38 -2.96
CA GLN A 19 -2.44 0.87 -4.29
C GLN A 19 -2.34 1.94 -5.39
N HIS A 20 -2.88 3.14 -5.15
CA HIS A 20 -2.92 4.24 -6.12
C HIS A 20 -1.81 5.26 -5.92
N CYS A 21 -1.64 5.76 -4.69
CA CYS A 21 -0.69 6.82 -4.39
C CYS A 21 0.58 6.33 -3.65
N GLY A 22 0.57 5.11 -3.11
CA GLY A 22 1.68 4.54 -2.33
C GLY A 22 1.82 5.11 -0.93
N GLU A 23 0.84 5.88 -0.43
CA GLU A 23 0.85 6.40 0.94
C GLU A 23 0.52 5.32 1.97
N PHE A 24 1.12 5.40 3.17
CA PHE A 24 0.79 4.52 4.28
C PHE A 24 -0.62 4.80 4.81
N ILE A 25 -1.42 3.75 5.00
CA ILE A 25 -2.82 3.88 5.46
C ILE A 25 -2.87 3.89 6.99
N ASP A 26 -2.85 2.71 7.61
CA ASP A 26 -3.04 2.52 9.05
C ASP A 26 -2.07 1.49 9.67
N GLY A 27 -1.14 0.97 8.86
CA GLY A 27 -0.20 -0.06 9.29
C GLY A 27 -0.85 -1.43 9.55
N GLU A 28 -2.15 -1.59 9.27
CA GLU A 28 -2.78 -2.90 9.26
C GLU A 28 -2.44 -3.61 7.95
N ALA A 29 -2.01 -4.88 8.05
CA ALA A 29 -1.64 -5.73 6.91
C ALA A 29 -2.73 -6.78 6.67
N PRO A 30 -3.91 -6.41 6.12
CA PRO A 30 -5.01 -7.35 5.94
C PRO A 30 -4.76 -8.36 4.82
N GLY A 31 -3.67 -8.21 4.05
CA GLY A 31 -3.29 -9.14 2.98
C GLY A 31 -4.08 -8.98 1.69
N TYR A 32 -4.69 -7.80 1.48
CA TYR A 32 -5.34 -7.43 0.24
C TYR A 32 -5.11 -5.94 -0.08
N LEU A 33 -5.21 -5.58 -1.37
CA LEU A 33 -5.03 -4.22 -1.85
C LEU A 33 -6.06 -3.27 -1.25
N ARG A 34 -5.60 -2.11 -0.76
CA ARG A 34 -6.44 -1.04 -0.21
C ARG A 34 -6.14 0.29 -0.87
N SER A 35 -7.10 1.20 -0.78
CA SER A 35 -6.97 2.60 -1.15
C SER A 35 -7.00 3.44 0.14
N CYS A 36 -6.31 4.58 0.16
CA CYS A 36 -6.46 5.55 1.25
C CYS A 36 -7.78 6.32 1.11
N GLU A 37 -8.21 6.99 2.18
CA GLU A 37 -9.46 7.77 2.20
C GLU A 37 -9.52 8.81 1.07
N ASP A 38 -8.39 9.44 0.74
CA ASP A 38 -8.31 10.40 -0.35
C ASP A 38 -8.66 9.74 -1.70
N CYS A 39 -8.04 8.59 -2.02
CA CYS A 39 -8.26 7.89 -3.29
C CYS A 39 -9.59 7.10 -3.34
N GLU A 40 -10.22 6.79 -2.21
CA GLU A 40 -11.55 6.15 -2.18
C GLU A 40 -12.68 7.13 -2.53
N ASN A 41 -12.45 8.44 -2.36
CA ASN A 41 -13.46 9.48 -2.55
C ASN A 41 -13.26 10.33 -3.83
N GLU A 42 -12.37 9.93 -4.75
CA GLU A 42 -12.16 10.56 -6.08
C GLU A 42 -13.11 10.07 -7.18
#